data_AF-A0A4V2RZA2-F1
#
_entry.id   AF-A0A4V2RZA2-F1
#
_cell.length_a   1.000
_cell.length_b   1.000
_cell.length_c   1.000
_cell.angle_alpha   90.00
_cell.angle_beta   90.00
_cell.angle_gamma   90.00
#
_symmetry.space_group_name_H-M   'P 1'
#
loop_
_entity.id
_entity.type
_entity.pdbx_description
1 polymer ?
#
loop_
_entity_poly.entity_id
_entity_poly.type
_entity_poly.pdbx_seq_one_letter_code
_entity_poly.pdbx_strand_id
1 'polypeptide(L)'
;MDLVEQAAWVLLAAFVLSLVYELYRATVKAGTSPHDSMTAFVRTNLALYVVAALVIAALFADLRCAPWVGLIFSAVVTAVSILYYNPTIMAARKPGVVDWFEDLVFTSLVFLAMALLAYQILGVTLEP
;
A
#
# COMPACT_ATOMS: atom_id res chain seq x y z
N MET A 1 18.37 -0.39 -12.47
CA MET A 1 17.43 -0.57 -11.37
C MET A 1 17.28 -2.06 -11.13
N ASP A 2 17.79 -2.56 -10.02
CA ASP A 2 17.54 -3.95 -9.63
C ASP A 2 16.07 -4.14 -9.20
N LEU A 3 15.67 -5.38 -8.93
CA LEU A 3 14.27 -5.70 -8.57
C LEU A 3 13.86 -5.10 -7.22
N VAL A 4 14.80 -4.90 -6.29
CA VAL A 4 14.55 -4.30 -4.97
C VAL A 4 14.22 -2.82 -5.11
N GLU A 5 15.02 -2.10 -5.89
CA GLU A 5 14.82 -0.69 -6.19
C GLU A 5 13.51 -0.49 -6.97
N GLN A 6 13.20 -1.36 -7.94
CA GLN A 6 11.91 -1.35 -8.64
C GLN A 6 10.74 -1.53 -7.68
N ALA A 7 10.81 -2.52 -6.79
CA ALA A 7 9.78 -2.76 -5.79
C ALA A 7 9.62 -1.56 -4.82
N ALA A 8 10.73 -0.93 -4.39
CA ALA A 8 10.70 0.24 -3.53
C ALA A 8 9.97 1.41 -4.18
N TRP A 9 10.25 1.70 -5.46
CA TRP A 9 9.57 2.74 -6.22
C TRP A 9 8.07 2.43 -6.44
N VAL A 10 7.73 1.19 -6.73
CA VAL A 10 6.33 0.76 -6.88
C VAL A 10 5.57 0.91 -5.56
N LEU A 11 6.16 0.50 -4.43
CA LEU A 11 5.57 0.71 -3.10
C LEU A 11 5.43 2.19 -2.76
N LEU A 12 6.44 3.00 -3.06
CA LEU A 12 6.36 4.44 -2.86
C LEU A 12 5.18 5.05 -3.64
N ALA A 13 5.04 4.69 -4.92
CA ALA A 13 3.92 5.15 -5.74
C ALA A 13 2.56 4.70 -5.17
N ALA A 14 2.44 3.45 -4.75
CA ALA A 14 1.22 2.91 -4.14
C ALA A 14 0.83 3.68 -2.86
N PHE A 15 1.77 3.84 -1.93
CA PHE A 15 1.48 4.49 -0.65
C PHE A 15 1.29 6.00 -0.77
N VAL A 16 1.93 6.66 -1.74
CA VAL A 16 1.65 8.07 -2.05
C VAL A 16 0.24 8.23 -2.62
N LEU A 17 -0.16 7.37 -3.57
CA LEU A 17 -1.52 7.37 -4.11
C LEU A 17 -2.56 7.20 -3.00
N SER A 18 -2.37 6.19 -2.14
CA SER A 18 -3.29 5.90 -1.04
C SER A 18 -3.33 7.03 0.00
N LEU A 19 -2.18 7.63 0.32
CA LEU A 19 -2.10 8.77 1.24
C LEU A 19 -2.89 9.97 0.71
N VAL A 20 -2.72 10.31 -0.57
CA VAL A 20 -3.45 11.41 -1.20
C VAL A 20 -4.96 11.14 -1.20
N TYR A 21 -5.36 9.90 -1.47
CA TYR A 21 -6.77 9.51 -1.45
C TYR A 21 -7.38 9.55 -0.05
N GLU A 22 -6.70 9.04 0.96
CA GLU A 22 -7.17 9.09 2.35
C GLU A 22 -7.26 10.54 2.85
N LEU A 23 -6.32 11.41 2.47
CA LEU A 23 -6.41 12.85 2.75
C LEU A 23 -7.59 13.52 2.02
N TYR A 24 -7.83 13.16 0.76
CA TYR A 24 -9.01 13.61 0.01
C TYR A 24 -10.29 13.19 0.72
N ARG A 25 -10.40 11.93 1.18
CA ARG A 25 -11.57 11.45 1.92
C ARG A 25 -11.74 12.12 3.27
N ALA A 26 -10.65 12.27 4.02
CA ALA A 26 -10.66 12.91 5.33
C ALA A 26 -11.03 14.41 5.30
N THR A 27 -10.90 15.05 4.13
CA THR A 27 -11.21 16.48 3.94
C THR A 27 -12.50 16.70 3.16
N VAL A 28 -12.60 16.21 1.93
CA VAL A 28 -13.72 16.47 1.01
C VAL A 28 -14.93 15.60 1.30
N LYS A 29 -14.72 14.37 1.77
CA LYS A 29 -15.80 13.42 2.13
C LYS A 29 -16.02 13.34 3.64
N ALA A 30 -15.47 14.28 4.41
CA ALA A 30 -15.55 14.28 5.85
C ALA A 30 -17.00 14.12 6.35
N GLY A 31 -17.24 13.14 7.24
CA GLY A 31 -18.56 12.87 7.80
C GLY A 31 -19.49 12.00 6.94
N THR A 32 -19.06 11.55 5.75
CA THR A 32 -19.84 10.59 4.94
C THR A 32 -19.85 9.18 5.58
N SER A 33 -18.77 8.81 6.25
CA SER A 33 -18.57 7.55 6.97
C SER A 33 -17.83 7.82 8.29
N PRO A 34 -17.95 6.96 9.32
CA PRO A 34 -17.12 7.02 10.53
C PRO A 34 -15.60 7.02 10.24
N HIS A 35 -15.21 6.50 9.06
CA HIS A 35 -13.83 6.43 8.59
C HIS A 35 -13.34 7.71 7.90
N ASP A 36 -14.23 8.67 7.60
CA ASP A 36 -13.91 9.89 6.85
C ASP A 36 -13.72 11.06 7.81
N SER A 37 -12.65 11.04 8.58
CA SER A 37 -12.25 12.18 9.40
C SER A 37 -10.76 12.20 9.61
N MET A 38 -10.20 13.39 9.83
CA MET A 38 -8.77 13.52 10.14
C MET A 38 -8.40 12.76 11.42
N THR A 39 -9.30 12.70 12.40
CA THR A 39 -9.11 11.92 13.62
C THR A 39 -9.07 10.41 13.34
N ALA A 40 -9.96 9.90 12.49
CA ALA A 40 -9.97 8.49 12.10
C ALA A 40 -8.70 8.13 11.30
N PHE A 41 -8.28 9.00 10.39
CA PHE A 41 -7.04 8.85 9.62
C PHE A 41 -5.82 8.73 10.56
N VAL A 42 -5.65 9.68 11.49
CA VAL A 42 -4.52 9.69 12.42
C VAL A 42 -4.51 8.47 13.33
N ARG A 43 -5.67 8.05 13.85
CA ARG A 43 -5.74 6.90 14.77
C ARG A 43 -5.56 5.56 14.09
N THR A 44 -6.07 5.42 12.86
CA THR A 44 -6.21 4.09 12.21
C THR A 44 -5.14 3.86 11.15
N ASN A 45 -4.82 4.89 10.37
CA ASN A 45 -4.03 4.73 9.14
C ASN A 45 -2.61 5.26 9.28
N LEU A 46 -2.34 6.23 10.16
CA LEU A 46 -1.00 6.83 10.30
C LEU A 46 0.08 5.78 10.59
N ALA A 47 -0.21 4.81 11.47
CA ALA A 47 0.73 3.74 11.79
C ALA A 47 1.13 2.93 10.55
N LEU A 48 0.18 2.62 9.67
CA LEU A 48 0.45 1.91 8.42
C LEU A 48 1.39 2.71 7.52
N TYR A 49 1.15 4.01 7.34
CA TYR A 49 2.01 4.86 6.51
C TYR A 49 3.42 5.02 7.07
N VAL A 50 3.56 5.11 8.40
CA VAL A 50 4.87 5.13 9.05
C VAL A 50 5.62 3.82 8.81
N VAL A 51 4.95 2.67 9.02
CA VAL A 51 5.55 1.36 8.75
C VAL A 51 5.93 1.22 7.28
N ALA A 52 5.05 1.62 6.36
CA ALA A 52 5.34 1.61 4.93
C ALA A 52 6.58 2.44 4.59
N ALA A 53 6.68 3.66 5.13
CA ALA A 53 7.83 4.53 4.91
C ALA A 53 9.13 3.91 5.41
N LEU A 54 9.11 3.25 6.58
CA LEU A 54 10.30 2.55 7.12
C LEU A 54 10.70 1.37 6.23
N VAL A 55 9.74 0.58 5.74
CA VAL A 55 10.00 -0.55 4.82
C VAL A 55 10.58 -0.04 3.50
N ILE A 56 9.99 1.00 2.91
CA ILE A 56 10.46 1.61 1.66
C ILE A 56 11.88 2.17 1.85
N ALA A 57 12.15 2.88 2.95
CA ALA A 57 13.48 3.39 3.26
C ALA A 57 14.51 2.27 3.44
N ALA A 58 14.14 1.17 4.09
CA ALA A 58 14.99 0.00 4.24
C ALA A 58 15.32 -0.68 2.89
N LEU A 59 14.37 -0.72 1.96
CA LEU A 59 14.59 -1.23 0.60
C LEU A 59 15.56 -0.32 -0.18
N PHE A 60 15.40 1.00 -0.10
CA PHE A 60 16.35 1.94 -0.72
C PHE A 60 17.74 1.93 -0.08
N ALA A 61 17.83 1.62 1.22
CA ALA A 61 19.09 1.49 1.94
C ALA A 61 19.80 0.16 1.70
N ASP A 62 19.25 -0.71 0.84
CA ASP A 62 19.78 -2.04 0.50
C ASP A 62 20.14 -2.89 1.74
N LEU A 63 19.27 -2.84 2.77
CA LEU A 63 19.48 -3.69 3.93
C LEU A 63 19.26 -5.16 3.55
N ARG A 64 20.16 -6.03 4.00
CA ARG A 64 20.13 -7.48 3.68
C ARG A 64 18.79 -8.17 3.91
N CYS A 65 18.04 -7.75 4.93
CA CYS A 65 16.73 -8.31 5.27
C CYS A 65 15.55 -7.55 4.64
N ALA A 66 15.77 -6.41 3.99
CA ALA A 66 14.71 -5.56 3.47
C ALA A 66 13.83 -6.27 2.42
N PRO A 67 14.35 -7.10 1.50
CA PRO A 67 13.48 -7.80 0.54
C PRO A 67 12.48 -8.74 1.22
N TRP A 68 12.91 -9.47 2.25
CA TRP A 68 12.03 -10.34 3.04
C TRP A 68 10.98 -9.55 3.82
N VAL A 69 11.40 -8.47 4.47
CA VAL A 69 10.49 -7.59 5.22
C VAL A 69 9.46 -6.94 4.28
N GLY A 70 9.91 -6.44 3.13
CA GLY A 70 9.05 -5.86 2.10
C GLY A 70 8.07 -6.89 1.54
N LEU A 71 8.52 -8.13 1.29
CA LEU A 71 7.64 -9.19 0.79
C LEU A 71 6.52 -9.50 1.79
N ILE A 72 6.88 -9.73 3.06
CA ILE A 72 5.92 -10.00 4.13
C ILE A 72 4.96 -8.83 4.29
N PHE A 73 5.48 -7.60 4.29
CA PHE A 73 4.68 -6.39 4.39
C PHE A 73 3.66 -6.29 3.24
N SER A 74 4.11 -6.43 1.98
CA SER A 74 3.22 -6.38 0.82
C SER A 74 2.18 -7.50 0.83
N ALA A 75 2.55 -8.71 1.27
CA ALA A 75 1.62 -9.83 1.41
C ALA A 75 0.54 -9.54 2.47
N VAL A 76 0.93 -9.02 3.63
CA VAL A 76 -0.01 -8.64 4.70
C VAL A 76 -0.92 -7.51 4.24
N VAL A 77 -0.39 -6.47 3.62
CA VAL A 77 -1.18 -5.34 3.10
C VAL A 77 -2.19 -5.82 2.05
N THR A 78 -1.76 -6.68 1.12
CA THR A 78 -2.64 -7.27 0.10
C THR A 78 -3.76 -8.10 0.75
N ALA A 79 -3.41 -8.95 1.72
CA ALA A 79 -4.39 -9.78 2.42
C ALA A 79 -5.40 -8.93 3.20
N VAL A 80 -4.93 -7.90 3.91
CA VAL A 80 -5.80 -6.96 4.64
C VAL A 80 -6.69 -6.18 3.68
N SER A 81 -6.17 -5.74 2.53
CA SER A 81 -6.95 -5.06 1.49
C SER A 81 -8.13 -5.92 1.03
N ILE A 82 -7.85 -7.16 0.62
CA ILE A 82 -8.86 -8.07 0.05
C ILE A 82 -9.82 -8.60 1.11
N LEU A 83 -9.32 -9.06 2.25
CA LEU A 83 -10.11 -9.82 3.23
C LEU A 83 -10.80 -8.93 4.27
N TYR A 84 -10.33 -7.70 4.48
CA TYR A 84 -10.86 -6.81 5.50
C TYR A 84 -11.31 -5.47 4.94
N TYR A 85 -10.43 -4.72 4.29
CA TYR A 85 -10.74 -3.36 3.82
C TYR A 85 -11.91 -3.35 2.83
N ASN A 86 -11.86 -4.19 1.78
CA ASN A 86 -12.90 -4.27 0.76
C ASN A 86 -14.28 -4.68 1.29
N PRO A 87 -14.43 -5.77 2.06
CA PRO A 87 -15.74 -6.18 2.55
C PRO A 87 -16.29 -5.29 3.69
N THR A 88 -15.43 -4.64 4.47
CA THR A 88 -15.88 -3.89 5.67
C THR A 88 -15.85 -2.38 5.47
N ILE A 89 -14.67 -1.80 5.24
CA ILE A 89 -14.46 -0.35 5.20
C ILE A 89 -15.00 0.22 3.89
N MET A 90 -14.66 -0.38 2.75
CA MET A 90 -15.11 0.10 1.45
C MET A 90 -16.63 0.00 1.32
N ALA A 91 -17.25 -1.09 1.80
CA ALA A 91 -18.70 -1.22 1.87
C ALA A 91 -19.36 -0.15 2.75
N ALA A 92 -18.81 0.13 3.93
CA ALA A 92 -19.32 1.17 4.85
C ALA A 92 -19.17 2.59 4.29
N ARG A 93 -18.21 2.79 3.38
CA ARG A 93 -17.89 4.09 2.76
C ARG A 93 -18.80 4.46 1.59
N LYS A 94 -19.72 3.58 1.16
CA LYS A 94 -20.60 3.73 -0.02
C LYS A 94 -19.80 4.14 -1.26
N PRO A 95 -19.01 3.21 -1.84
CA PRO A 95 -17.92 3.54 -2.74
C PRO A 95 -18.45 4.10 -4.07
N GLY A 96 -17.85 5.19 -4.51
CA GLY A 96 -17.98 5.72 -5.87
C GLY A 96 -16.87 5.19 -6.78
N VAL A 97 -16.86 5.68 -8.02
CA VAL A 97 -15.89 5.24 -9.05
C VAL A 97 -14.45 5.51 -8.64
N VAL A 98 -14.18 6.64 -7.97
CA VAL A 98 -12.84 7.01 -7.52
C VAL A 98 -12.33 6.06 -6.44
N ASP A 99 -13.19 5.62 -5.53
CA ASP A 99 -12.84 4.69 -4.45
C ASP A 99 -12.45 3.32 -5.03
N TRP A 100 -13.21 2.82 -6.02
CA TRP A 100 -12.89 1.58 -6.72
C TRP A 100 -11.60 1.67 -7.55
N PHE A 101 -11.39 2.80 -8.23
CA PHE A 101 -10.17 3.03 -8.99
C PHE A 101 -8.94 3.02 -8.08
N GLU A 102 -9.00 3.74 -6.96
CA GLU A 102 -7.90 3.78 -6.00
C GLU A 102 -7.61 2.39 -5.43
N ASP A 103 -8.63 1.65 -4.97
CA ASP A 103 -8.43 0.32 -4.39
C ASP A 103 -7.77 -0.65 -5.40
N LEU A 104 -8.26 -0.66 -6.64
CA LEU A 104 -7.72 -1.52 -7.69
C LEU A 104 -6.28 -1.17 -8.04
N VAL A 105 -5.97 0.11 -8.21
CA VAL A 105 -4.62 0.56 -8.58
C VAL A 105 -3.66 0.34 -7.42
N PHE A 106 -4.04 0.72 -6.20
CA PHE A 106 -3.24 0.51 -4.99
C PHE A 106 -2.93 -0.97 -4.81
N THR A 107 -3.95 -1.83 -4.78
CA THR A 107 -3.77 -3.26 -4.56
C THR A 107 -2.94 -3.91 -5.68
N SER A 108 -3.14 -3.49 -6.94
CA SER A 108 -2.33 -3.99 -8.06
C SER A 108 -0.86 -3.59 -7.95
N LEU A 109 -0.56 -2.35 -7.53
CA LEU A 109 0.82 -1.91 -7.33
C LEU A 109 1.49 -2.65 -6.16
N VAL A 110 0.79 -2.84 -5.05
CA VAL A 110 1.31 -3.63 -3.91
C VAL A 110 1.58 -5.07 -4.34
N PHE A 111 0.71 -5.67 -5.16
CA PHE A 111 0.90 -7.02 -5.71
C PHE A 111 2.10 -7.08 -6.66
N LEU A 112 2.28 -6.07 -7.52
CA LEU A 112 3.44 -5.96 -8.40
C LEU A 112 4.75 -5.88 -7.60
N ALA A 113 4.80 -5.03 -6.57
CA ALA A 113 5.96 -4.94 -5.68
C ALA A 113 6.24 -6.27 -4.97
N MET A 114 5.19 -6.96 -4.51
CA MET A 114 5.31 -8.30 -3.92
C MET A 114 5.93 -9.31 -4.88
N ALA A 115 5.50 -9.31 -6.15
CA ALA A 115 6.05 -10.18 -7.18
C ALA A 115 7.52 -9.89 -7.47
N LEU A 116 7.90 -8.61 -7.59
CA LEU A 116 9.29 -8.19 -7.79
C LEU A 116 10.20 -8.65 -6.64
N LEU A 117 9.75 -8.49 -5.39
CA LEU A 117 10.49 -8.94 -4.21
C LEU A 117 10.58 -10.47 -4.14
N ALA A 118 9.52 -11.18 -4.54
CA ALA A 118 9.54 -12.63 -4.64
C ALA A 118 10.57 -13.11 -5.68
N TYR A 119 10.60 -12.50 -6.86
CA TYR A 119 11.60 -12.82 -7.89
C TYR A 119 13.03 -12.57 -7.41
N GLN A 120 13.26 -11.44 -6.73
CA GLN A 120 14.56 -11.16 -6.13
C GLN A 120 14.98 -12.25 -5.13
N ILE A 121 14.08 -12.66 -4.23
CA ILE A 121 14.36 -13.67 -3.20
C ILE A 121 14.62 -15.05 -3.83
N LEU A 122 13.91 -15.37 -4.90
CA LEU A 122 14.10 -16.62 -5.65
C LEU A 122 15.33 -16.59 -6.56
N GLY A 123 16.02 -15.45 -6.68
CA GLY A 123 17.16 -15.27 -7.57
C GLY A 123 16.79 -15.28 -9.06
N VAL A 124 15.53 -14.99 -9.39
CA VAL A 124 15.03 -14.94 -10.77
C VAL A 124 15.15 -13.51 -11.28
N THR A 125 15.79 -13.33 -12.43
CA THR A 125 15.89 -12.04 -13.13
C THR A 125 14.80 -11.92 -14.18
N LEU A 126 14.22 -10.74 -14.32
CA LEU A 126 13.32 -10.41 -15.44
C LEU A 126 14.18 -9.94 -16.61
N GLU A 127 14.18 -10.69 -17.72
CA GLU A 127 14.79 -10.27 -18.99
C GLU A 127 13.78 -9.43 -19.80
N PRO A 128 14.22 -8.38 -20.50
CA PRO A 128 13.37 -7.53 -21.34
C PRO A 128 12.84 -8.22 -22.60
#